data_AF-A0A0F9C683-F1
#
_entry.id   AF-A0A0F9C683-F1
#
_cell.length_a   1.000
_cell.length_b   1.000
_cell.length_c   1.000
_cell.angle_alpha   90.00
_cell.angle_beta   90.00
_cell.angle_gamma   90.00
#
_symmetry.space_group_name_H-M   'P 1'
#
loop_
_entity.id
_entity.type
_entity.pdbx_description
1 polymer ?
#
loop_
_entity_poly.entity_id
_entity_poly.type
_entity_poly.pdbx_seq_one_letter_code
_entity_poly.pdbx_strand_id
1 'polypeptide(L)' 'MEELRISKNYKKICEYCWKEYKTAALKQRYCNKECANNARKEEYSIILQDNINRVMILRLTGMIYKKSFFILFAALHRNE' A
#
# COMPACT_ATOMS: atom_id res chain seq x y z
N MET A 1 29.95 -32.94 -29.09
CA MET A 1 29.08 -33.23 -27.94
C MET A 1 28.28 -31.98 -27.67
N GLU A 2 26.98 -31.99 -27.97
CA GLU A 2 26.09 -30.85 -27.78
C GLU A 2 25.59 -30.89 -26.33
N GLU A 3 26.04 -29.95 -25.49
CA GLU A 3 25.60 -29.88 -24.10
C GLU A 3 24.10 -29.52 -24.04
N LEU A 4 23.27 -30.48 -23.61
CA LEU A 4 21.87 -30.27 -23.28
C LEU A 4 21.75 -29.22 -22.16
N ARG A 5 21.46 -27.97 -22.53
CA ARG A 5 21.06 -26.91 -21.60
C ARG A 5 19.70 -27.27 -20.98
N ILE A 6 19.71 -28.00 -19.86
CA ILE A 6 18.51 -28.25 -19.08
C ILE A 6 18.09 -26.93 -18.42
N SER A 7 17.20 -26.18 -19.07
CA SER A 7 16.57 -25.02 -18.46
C SER A 7 15.67 -25.49 -17.33
N LYS A 8 16.09 -25.29 -16.07
CA LYS A 8 15.23 -25.55 -14.91
C LYS A 8 14.01 -24.66 -15.00
N ASN A 9 12.85 -25.26 -15.26
CA ASN A 9 11.56 -24.57 -15.28
C ASN A 9 10.77 -24.96 -14.03
N TYR A 10 10.37 -23.96 -13.26
CA TYR A 10 9.55 -24.07 -12.07
C TYR A 10 8.09 -23.82 -12.44
N LYS A 11 7.19 -24.69 -11.95
CA LYS A 11 5.75 -24.42 -11.98
C LYS A 11 5.37 -23.63 -10.73
N LYS A 12 4.68 -22.50 -10.91
CA LYS A 12 4.25 -21.60 -9.84
C LYS A 12 2.82 -21.12 -10.10
N ILE A 13 2.14 -20.66 -9.05
CA ILE A 13 0.85 -19.99 -9.15
C ILE A 13 1.07 -18.47 -9.11
N CYS A 14 0.42 -17.73 -9.99
CA CYS A 14 0.51 -16.27 -10.02
C CYS A 14 -0.18 -15.69 -8.78
N GLU A 15 0.53 -14.88 -8.01
CA GLU A 15 -0.02 -14.23 -6.80
C GLU A 15 -1.09 -13.17 -7.09
N TYR A 16 -1.30 -12.79 -8.36
CA TYR A 16 -2.31 -11.82 -8.77
C TYR A 16 -3.56 -12.48 -9.37
N CYS A 17 -3.38 -13.31 -10.41
CA CYS A 17 -4.49 -13.88 -11.18
C CYS A 17 -4.76 -15.36 -10.89
N TRP A 18 -4.01 -15.96 -9.96
CA TRP A 18 -4.18 -17.35 -9.48
C TRP A 18 -4.01 -18.44 -10.56
N LYS A 19 -3.47 -18.09 -11.73
CA LYS A 19 -3.18 -19.04 -12.81
C LYS A 19 -1.82 -19.72 -12.62
N GLU A 20 -1.73 -20.99 -12.98
CA GLU A 20 -0.45 -21.69 -13.08
C GLU A 20 0.40 -21.12 -14.23
N TYR A 21 1.71 -20.96 -13.99
CA TYR A 21 2.67 -20.55 -15.01
C TYR A 21 4.03 -21.23 -14.79
N LYS A 22 4.83 -21.28 -15.87
CA LYS A 22 6.20 -21.80 -15.85
C LYS A 22 7.19 -20.63 -15.86
N THR A 23 8.24 -20.72 -15.07
CA THR A 23 9.32 -19.72 -15.06
C THR A 23 10.67 -20.38 -14.80
N ALA A 24 11.73 -19.83 -15.38
CA ALA A 24 13.10 -20.17 -15.00
C ALA A 24 13.58 -19.39 -13.76
N ALA A 25 12.87 -18.33 -13.36
CA ALA A 25 13.26 -17.45 -12.27
C ALA A 25 12.56 -17.83 -10.96
N LEU A 26 13.35 -18.28 -9.98
CA LEU A 26 12.85 -18.64 -8.64
C LEU A 26 12.10 -17.50 -7.94
N LYS A 27 12.58 -16.25 -8.10
CA LYS A 27 12.01 -15.05 -7.45
C LYS A 27 10.80 -14.45 -8.17
N GLN A 28 10.44 -14.96 -9.35
CA GLN A 28 9.28 -14.43 -10.08
C GLN A 28 8.00 -14.79 -9.33
N ARG A 29 7.17 -13.78 -9.03
CA ARG A 29 5.91 -13.91 -8.28
C ARG A 29 4.67 -13.92 -9.19
N TYR A 30 4.77 -13.29 -10.36
CA TYR A 30 3.66 -13.07 -11.29
C TYR A 30 3.90 -13.77 -12.63
N CYS A 31 2.83 -14.20 -13.29
CA CYS A 31 2.92 -14.89 -14.58
C CYS A 31 3.40 -13.98 -15.72
N ASN A 32 3.17 -12.67 -15.64
CA ASN A 32 3.60 -11.69 -16.62
C ASN A 32 3.80 -10.29 -16.01
N LYS A 33 4.32 -9.36 -16.82
CA LYS A 33 4.54 -7.95 -16.42
C LYS A 33 3.25 -7.21 -16.08
N GLU A 34 2.15 -7.56 -16.74
CA GLU A 34 0.85 -6.92 -16.51
C GLU A 34 0.33 -7.21 -15.09
N CYS A 35 0.33 -8.47 -14.66
CA CYS A 35 -0.02 -8.89 -13.30
C CYS A 35 0.88 -8.22 -12.27
N ALA A 36 2.19 -8.10 -12.56
CA ALA A 36 3.12 -7.40 -11.68
C ALA A 36 2.81 -5.91 -11.54
N ASN A 37 2.44 -5.25 -12.65
CA ASN A 37 2.08 -3.83 -12.66
C ASN A 37 0.74 -3.58 -11.94
N ASN A 38 -0.25 -4.44 -12.16
CA ASN A 38 -1.56 -4.30 -11.53
C ASN A 38 -1.48 -4.54 -10.02
N ALA A 39 -0.74 -5.56 -9.58
CA ALA A 39 -0.47 -5.78 -8.16
C ALA A 39 0.18 -4.55 -7.47
N ARG A 40 1.17 -3.92 -8.13
CA ARG A 40 1.80 -2.68 -7.62
C ARG A 40 0.83 -1.50 -7.55
N LYS A 41 -0.05 -1.35 -8.56
CA LYS A 41 -1.05 -0.28 -8.58
C LYS A 41 -2.07 -0.45 -7.45
N GLU A 42 -2.53 -1.68 -7.22
CA GLU A 42 -3.46 -2.00 -6.12
C GLU A 42 -2.81 -1.74 -4.75
N GLU A 43 -1.57 -2.18 -4.55
CA GLU A 43 -0.80 -1.89 -3.33
C GLU A 43 -0.67 -0.39 -3.06
N TYR A 44 -0.39 0.40 -4.12
CA TYR A 44 -0.34 1.86 -4.02
C TYR A 44 -1.69 2.51 -3.73
N SER A 45 -2.80 1.95 -4.23
CA SER A 45 -4.14 2.47 -3.98
C SER A 45 -4.54 2.37 -2.50
N ILE A 46 -4.10 1.30 -1.83
CA ILE A 46 -4.29 1.11 -0.39
C ILE A 46 -3.48 2.16 0.39
N ILE A 47 -2.21 2.37 0.02
CA ILE A 47 -1.33 3.36 0.66
C ILE A 47 -1.84 4.81 0.49
N LEU A 48 -2.49 5.12 -0.64
CA LEU A 48 -3.10 6.44 -0.85
C LEU A 48 -4.35 6.66 0.00
N GLN A 49 -5.19 5.62 0.20
CA GLN A 49 -6.31 5.71 1.14
C GLN A 49 -5.82 5.93 2.57
N ASP A 50 -4.76 5.24 2.99
CA ASP A 50 -4.18 5.43 4.33
C ASP A 50 -3.59 6.83 4.55
N ASN A 51 -3.00 7.45 3.52
CA ASN A 51 -2.52 8.83 3.63
C ASN A 51 -3.66 9.87 3.70
N ILE A 52 -4.76 9.68 2.97
CA ILE A 52 -5.93 10.56 3.08
C ILE A 52 -6.53 10.46 4.49
N ASN A 53 -6.67 9.23 5.03
CA ASN A 53 -7.20 9.01 6.37
C ASN A 53 -6.30 9.62 7.45
N ARG A 54 -4.96 9.50 7.34
CA ARG A 54 -4.02 10.09 8.31
C ARG A 54 -4.03 11.63 8.29
N VAL A 55 -4.09 12.24 7.10
CA VAL A 55 -4.20 13.70 6.96
C VAL A 55 -5.55 14.21 7.46
N MET A 56 -6.63 13.45 7.22
CA MET A 56 -7.97 13.79 7.71
C MET A 56 -8.06 13.72 9.24
N ILE A 57 -7.50 12.68 9.87
CA ILE A 57 -7.41 12.55 11.34
C ILE A 57 -6.61 13.71 11.94
N LEU A 58 -5.47 14.09 11.36
CA LEU A 58 -4.68 15.24 11.83
C LEU A 58 -5.44 16.57 11.74
N ARG A 59 -6.23 16.79 10.68
CA ARG A 59 -7.07 17.99 10.56
C ARG A 59 -8.22 18.01 11.56
N LEU A 60 -8.94 16.90 11.71
CA LEU A 60 -10.07 16.77 12.64
C LEU A 60 -9.62 16.93 14.10
N THR A 61 -8.54 16.24 14.50
CA THR A 61 -7.96 16.39 15.85
C THR A 61 -7.44 17.81 16.09
N GLY A 62 -6.77 18.43 15.12
CA GLY A 62 -6.34 19.83 15.22
C GLY A 62 -7.49 20.83 15.40
N MET A 63 -8.66 20.58 14.81
CA MET A 63 -9.86 21.41 15.03
C MET A 63 -10.49 21.21 16.41
N ILE A 64 -10.43 20.01 16.98
CA ILE A 64 -10.89 19.71 18.34
C ILE A 64 -9.98 20.40 19.38
N TYR A 65 -8.65 20.26 19.24
CA TYR A 65 -7.70 20.92 20.17
C TYR A 65 -7.78 22.45 20.12
N LYS A 66 -7.99 23.05 18.93
CA LYS A 66 -8.18 24.50 18.81
C LYS A 66 -9.48 25.00 19.43
N LYS A 67 -10.60 24.26 19.29
CA LYS A 67 -11.87 24.61 19.94
C LYS A 67 -11.79 24.47 21.46
N SER A 68 -11.20 23.38 21.96
CA SER A 68 -11.01 23.20 23.40
C SER A 68 -10.08 24.26 24.01
N PHE A 69 -8.99 24.63 23.32
CA PHE A 69 -8.11 25.74 23.74
C PHE A 69 -8.85 27.08 23.76
N PHE A 70 -9.64 27.40 22.72
CA PHE A 70 -10.39 28.66 22.66
C PHE A 70 -11.46 28.76 23.77
N ILE A 71 -12.14 27.66 24.10
CA ILE A 71 -13.12 27.61 25.19
C ILE A 71 -12.44 27.81 26.55
N LEU A 72 -11.30 27.15 26.79
CA LEU A 72 -10.49 27.32 28.01
C LEU A 72 -9.94 28.75 28.13
N PHE A 73 -9.41 29.32 27.04
CA PHE A 73 -8.85 30.68 27.02
C PHE A 73 -9.93 31.74 27.26
N ALA A 74 -11.12 31.58 26.65
CA ALA A 74 -12.27 32.47 26.86
C ALA A 74 -12.95 32.31 28.24
N ALA A 75 -12.70 31.19 28.93
CA ALA A 75 -13.12 31.00 30.32
C ALA A 75 -12.13 31.62 31.32
N LEU A 76 -10.83 31.63 30.99
CA LEU A 76 -9.76 32.21 31.82
C LEU A 76 -9.74 33.74 31.78
N HIS A 77 -10.05 34.37 30.64
CA HIS A 77 -10.08 35.85 30.48
C HIS A 77 -11.45 36.51 30.73
N ARG A 78 -12.36 35.84 31.44
CA ARG A 78 -13.67 36.41 31.81
C ARG A 78 -13.73 37.00 33.23
N ASN A 79 -12.58 37.11 33.90
CA ASN A 79 -12.42 37.68 35.24
C ASN A 79 -11.34 38.80 35.26
N GLU A 80 -11.41 39.72 34.30
CA GLU A 80 -10.80 41.06 34.41
C GLU A 80 -11.88 42.12 34.16
#